data_AF-A0A0H3K5D3-F1
#
_entry.id   AF-A0A0H3K5D3-F1
#
_cell.length_a   1.000
_cell.length_b   1.000
_cell.length_c   1.000
_cell.angle_alpha   90.00
_cell.angle_beta   90.00
_cell.angle_gamma   90.00
#
_symmetry.space_group_name_H-M   'P 1'
#
loop_
_entity.id
_entity.type
_entity.pdbx_description
1 polymer ?
#
loop_
_entity_poly.entity_id
_entity_poly.type
_entity_poly.pdbx_seq_one_letter_code
_entity_poly.pdbx_strand_id
1 'polypeptide(L)'
;MPSGRTHDRLTLWLLPAVAAGSWLISRQSDLSLVLSGSYLFAGLMFGPDLDVRSRQSQRWGPLRWIWTPYQRCLRHRSWFSHGPLLGTIGRVLYLGAWLLLLVLVIETAIAIGQGGNWAGLGDRLSQHQQWIGTELSRRPALVLATLVGLELGAMSHSFSDWVGSAWKRWRRPRKTTRRRPAASRSSRT
;
A
#
# COMPACT_ATOMS: atom_id res chain seq x y z
N MET A 1 3.26 16.13 -11.14
CA MET A 1 2.47 15.27 -10.23
C MET A 1 1.92 16.14 -9.13
N PRO A 2 0.70 15.90 -8.62
CA PRO A 2 0.23 16.59 -7.41
C PRO A 2 1.28 16.40 -6.31
N SER A 3 1.43 17.39 -5.43
CA SER A 3 2.37 17.25 -4.31
C SER A 3 1.90 16.12 -3.39
N GLY A 4 2.80 15.36 -2.74
CA GLY A 4 2.41 14.33 -1.76
C GLY A 4 1.41 14.80 -0.69
N ARG A 5 1.42 16.12 -0.38
CA ARG A 5 0.45 16.79 0.52
C ARG A 5 -0.99 16.74 0.01
N THR A 6 -1.19 16.78 -1.31
CA THR A 6 -2.52 16.72 -1.93
C THR A 6 -3.12 15.33 -1.76
N HIS A 7 -2.31 14.28 -1.92
CA HIS A 7 -2.73 12.90 -1.70
C HIS A 7 -3.03 12.62 -0.23
N ASP A 8 -2.19 13.11 0.68
CA ASP A 8 -2.41 13.00 2.13
C ASP A 8 -3.73 13.64 2.56
N ARG A 9 -4.02 14.84 2.04
CA ARG A 9 -5.31 15.51 2.29
C ARG A 9 -6.46 14.70 1.76
N LEU A 10 -6.36 14.17 0.53
CA LEU A 10 -7.42 13.36 -0.06
C LEU A 10 -7.71 12.11 0.79
N THR A 11 -6.68 11.41 1.25
CA THR A 11 -6.82 10.27 2.18
C THR A 11 -7.57 10.69 3.45
N LEU A 12 -7.20 11.83 4.05
CA LEU A 12 -7.87 12.33 5.27
C LEU A 12 -9.32 12.77 5.01
N TRP A 13 -9.62 13.36 3.85
CA TRP A 13 -10.97 13.78 3.48
C TRP A 13 -11.89 12.58 3.16
N LEU A 14 -11.33 11.50 2.61
CA LEU A 14 -12.08 10.27 2.32
C LEU A 14 -12.25 9.38 3.55
N LEU A 15 -11.41 9.54 4.58
CA LEU A 15 -11.45 8.73 5.80
C LEU A 15 -12.85 8.70 6.46
N PRO A 16 -13.56 9.83 6.68
CA PRO A 16 -14.91 9.80 7.25
C PRO A 16 -15.91 9.03 6.38
N ALA A 17 -15.81 9.13 5.06
CA ALA A 17 -16.67 8.39 4.14
C ALA A 17 -16.40 6.88 4.19
N VAL A 18 -15.12 6.48 4.27
CA VAL A 18 -14.70 5.09 4.43
C VAL A 18 -15.15 4.53 5.79
N ALA A 19 -15.00 5.30 6.86
CA ALA A 19 -15.45 4.90 8.20
C ALA A 19 -16.98 4.78 8.28
N ALA A 20 -17.71 5.82 7.86
CA ALA A 20 -19.17 5.80 7.87
C ALA A 20 -19.73 4.72 6.94
N GLY A 21 -19.20 4.57 5.73
CA GLY A 21 -19.62 3.53 4.78
C GLY A 21 -19.38 2.11 5.31
N SER A 22 -18.20 1.85 5.89
CA SER A 22 -17.90 0.54 6.48
C SER A 22 -18.80 0.23 7.68
N TRP A 23 -19.07 1.21 8.54
CA TRP A 23 -20.00 1.04 9.66
C TRP A 23 -21.46 0.86 9.21
N LEU A 24 -21.92 1.60 8.21
CA LEU A 24 -23.30 1.49 7.71
C LEU A 24 -23.59 0.11 7.12
N ILE A 25 -22.61 -0.49 6.43
CA ILE A 25 -22.72 -1.80 5.81
C ILE A 25 -22.58 -2.91 6.85
N SER A 26 -21.54 -2.87 7.68
CA SER A 26 -21.23 -3.96 8.60
C SER A 26 -21.99 -3.90 9.92
N ARG A 27 -22.41 -2.69 10.34
CA ARG A 27 -22.94 -2.37 11.68
C ARG A 27 -22.03 -2.81 12.83
N GLN A 28 -20.74 -2.99 12.53
CA GLN A 28 -19.71 -3.49 13.44
C GLN A 28 -18.61 -2.44 13.57
N SER A 29 -18.41 -1.94 14.80
CA SER A 29 -17.45 -0.86 15.07
C SER A 29 -16.01 -1.33 14.95
N ASP A 30 -15.73 -2.57 15.33
CA ASP A 30 -14.42 -3.21 15.19
C ASP A 30 -14.00 -3.33 13.72
N LEU A 31 -14.89 -3.79 12.83
CA LEU A 31 -14.60 -3.85 11.40
C LEU A 31 -14.35 -2.46 10.81
N SER A 32 -15.18 -1.49 11.17
CA SER A 32 -15.03 -0.12 10.68
C SER A 32 -13.70 0.51 11.14
N LEU A 33 -13.31 0.29 12.40
CA LEU A 33 -12.05 0.78 12.95
C LEU A 33 -10.85 0.12 12.26
N VAL A 34 -10.86 -1.20 12.09
CA VAL A 34 -9.76 -1.92 11.42
C VAL A 34 -9.64 -1.47 9.97
N LEU A 35 -10.75 -1.44 9.22
CA LEU A 35 -10.74 -1.02 7.82
C LEU A 35 -10.21 0.42 7.68
N SER A 36 -10.73 1.35 8.49
CA SER A 36 -10.34 2.77 8.43
C SER A 36 -8.90 2.98 8.86
N GLY A 37 -8.43 2.25 9.87
CA GLY A 37 -7.04 2.26 10.31
C GLY A 37 -6.09 1.74 9.24
N SER A 38 -6.43 0.60 8.61
CA SER A 38 -5.67 0.05 7.50
C SER A 38 -5.67 0.97 6.28
N TYR A 39 -6.80 1.60 5.96
CA TYR A 39 -6.91 2.63 4.92
C TYR A 39 -5.99 3.81 5.17
N LEU A 40 -6.01 4.35 6.39
CA LEU A 40 -5.18 5.49 6.77
C LEU A 40 -3.70 5.12 6.72
N PHE A 41 -3.34 3.94 7.23
CA PHE A 41 -1.97 3.44 7.23
C PHE A 41 -1.43 3.26 5.80
N ALA A 42 -2.19 2.61 4.91
CA ALA A 42 -1.84 2.50 3.50
C ALA A 42 -1.75 3.84 2.80
N GLY A 43 -2.74 4.71 3.02
CA GLY A 43 -2.77 6.02 2.39
C GLY A 43 -1.66 6.98 2.86
N LEU A 44 -1.07 6.78 4.05
CA LEU A 44 -0.05 7.71 4.57
C LEU A 44 1.37 7.14 4.60
N MET A 45 1.52 5.85 4.94
CA MET A 45 2.82 5.21 5.21
C MET A 45 3.15 4.09 4.24
N PHE A 46 2.13 3.49 3.64
CA PHE A 46 2.26 2.25 2.87
C PHE A 46 1.56 2.39 1.52
N GLY A 47 1.99 3.40 0.75
CA GLY A 47 1.50 3.70 -0.59
C GLY A 47 2.46 3.19 -1.69
N PRO A 48 2.05 3.29 -2.97
CA PRO A 48 2.78 2.69 -4.09
C PRO A 48 4.19 3.30 -4.30
N ASP A 49 4.38 4.55 -3.86
CA ASP A 49 5.63 5.30 -4.00
C ASP A 49 6.71 4.89 -2.98
N LEU A 50 6.52 3.79 -2.25
CA LEU A 50 7.50 3.27 -1.29
C LEU A 50 8.72 2.63 -1.98
N ASP A 51 8.61 2.35 -3.28
CA ASP A 51 9.67 1.89 -4.16
C ASP A 51 10.73 2.97 -4.47
N VAL A 52 10.45 4.24 -4.18
CA VAL A 52 11.37 5.37 -4.33
C VAL A 52 11.49 6.15 -3.01
N ARG A 53 12.52 6.99 -2.89
CA ARG A 53 12.63 7.97 -1.80
C ARG A 53 11.52 9.03 -1.89
N SER A 54 10.33 8.65 -1.44
CA SER A 54 9.13 9.48 -1.37
C SER A 54 8.85 9.94 0.07
N ARG A 55 7.87 10.82 0.24
CA ARG A 55 7.39 11.23 1.57
C ARG A 55 6.89 10.06 2.41
N GLN A 56 6.32 9.03 1.79
CA GLN A 56 5.88 7.82 2.48
C GLN A 56 7.09 7.12 3.11
N SER A 57 8.17 6.91 2.34
CA SER A 57 9.40 6.31 2.86
C SER A 57 10.06 7.15 3.97
N GLN A 58 9.92 8.48 3.92
CA GLN A 58 10.45 9.38 4.94
C GLN A 58 9.66 9.32 6.25
N ARG A 59 8.36 9.01 6.21
CA ARG A 59 7.49 8.88 7.39
C ARG A 59 7.83 7.69 8.28
N TRP A 60 8.52 6.69 7.74
CA TRP A 60 9.08 5.60 8.54
C TRP A 60 10.23 6.06 9.45
N GLY A 61 10.74 7.28 9.26
CA GLY A 61 11.78 7.87 10.11
C GLY A 61 13.02 6.99 10.16
N PRO A 62 13.46 6.52 11.34
CA PRO A 62 14.60 5.62 11.46
C PRO A 62 14.35 4.28 10.78
N LEU A 63 13.12 3.74 10.80
CA LEU A 63 12.76 2.44 10.21
C LEU A 63 12.75 2.44 8.68
N ARG A 64 13.08 3.57 8.03
CA ARG A 64 13.22 3.65 6.56
C ARG A 64 14.26 2.67 6.00
N TRP A 65 15.25 2.26 6.80
CA TRP A 65 16.31 1.34 6.37
C TRP A 65 15.73 -0.01 5.94
N ILE A 66 14.63 -0.44 6.58
CA ILE A 66 13.88 -1.65 6.25
C ILE A 66 13.44 -1.62 4.78
N TRP A 67 13.14 -0.45 4.22
CA TRP A 67 12.69 -0.32 2.83
C TRP A 67 13.82 -0.21 1.80
N THR A 68 15.07 -0.08 2.24
CA THR A 68 16.20 0.10 1.33
C THR A 68 16.45 -1.12 0.42
N PRO A 69 16.37 -2.39 0.91
CA PRO A 69 16.46 -3.56 0.03
C PRO A 69 15.29 -3.60 -0.96
N TYR A 70 14.08 -3.31 -0.50
CA TYR A 70 12.88 -3.24 -1.33
C TYR A 70 13.04 -2.25 -2.51
N GLN A 71 13.56 -1.05 -2.24
CA GLN A 71 13.85 -0.02 -3.25
C GLN A 71 14.95 -0.41 -4.24
N ARG A 72 15.92 -1.25 -3.83
CA ARG A 72 17.01 -1.71 -4.70
C ARG A 72 16.59 -2.87 -5.60
N CYS A 73 15.72 -3.75 -5.12
CA CYS A 73 15.28 -4.92 -5.86
C CYS A 73 14.19 -4.61 -6.91
N LEU A 74 13.38 -3.57 -6.69
CA LEU A 74 12.26 -3.25 -7.58
C LEU A 74 12.63 -2.15 -8.57
N ARG A 75 12.48 -2.46 -9.86
CA ARG A 75 12.52 -1.44 -10.92
C ARG A 75 11.29 -0.55 -10.81
N HIS A 76 11.52 0.75 -10.63
CA HIS A 76 10.48 1.78 -10.61
C HIS A 76 9.62 1.69 -11.89
N ARG A 77 8.28 1.67 -11.73
CA ARG A 77 7.24 1.46 -12.78
C ARG A 77 7.03 0.04 -13.35
N SER A 78 7.48 -1.03 -12.69
CA SER A 78 7.01 -2.36 -13.09
C SER A 78 5.53 -2.56 -12.74
N TRP A 79 4.80 -3.35 -13.53
CA TRP A 79 3.40 -3.72 -13.24
C TRP A 79 3.27 -4.42 -11.87
N PHE A 80 4.37 -4.97 -11.35
CA PHE A 80 4.45 -5.61 -10.04
C PHE A 80 4.42 -4.62 -8.86
N SER A 81 4.95 -3.41 -9.03
CA SER A 81 4.94 -2.37 -7.98
C SER A 81 3.76 -1.40 -8.08
N HIS A 82 3.20 -1.22 -9.28
CA HIS A 82 2.05 -0.32 -9.53
C HIS A 82 0.72 -1.02 -9.85
N GLY A 83 0.71 -2.34 -9.98
CA GLY A 83 -0.51 -3.11 -10.18
C GLY A 83 -1.39 -3.05 -8.93
N PRO A 84 -2.70 -2.76 -9.06
CA PRO A 84 -3.65 -2.92 -7.95
C PRO A 84 -3.57 -4.36 -7.42
N LEU A 85 -3.71 -4.55 -6.10
CA LEU A 85 -3.43 -5.79 -5.37
C LEU A 85 -1.97 -6.25 -5.35
N LEU A 86 -1.31 -6.46 -6.49
CA LEU A 86 0.04 -7.06 -6.52
C LEU A 86 1.07 -6.20 -5.78
N GLY A 87 1.01 -4.88 -5.93
CA GLY A 87 1.92 -3.98 -5.22
C GLY A 87 1.67 -3.97 -3.71
N THR A 88 0.41 -4.04 -3.27
CA THR A 88 0.04 -4.10 -1.84
C THR A 88 0.44 -5.43 -1.23
N ILE A 89 0.13 -6.55 -1.89
CA ILE A 89 0.52 -7.90 -1.46
C ILE A 89 2.05 -7.99 -1.32
N GLY A 90 2.80 -7.51 -2.31
CA GLY A 90 4.26 -7.53 -2.26
C GLY A 90 4.82 -6.78 -1.05
N ARG A 91 4.27 -5.59 -0.74
CA ARG A 91 4.69 -4.82 0.44
C ARG A 91 4.26 -5.48 1.76
N VAL A 92 3.09 -6.14 1.79
CA VAL A 92 2.58 -6.84 2.99
C VAL A 92 3.46 -8.03 3.29
N LEU A 93 3.79 -8.84 2.29
CA LEU A 93 4.73 -9.95 2.42
C LEU A 93 6.12 -9.46 2.85
N TYR A 94 6.57 -8.34 2.31
CA TYR A 94 7.87 -7.76 2.66
C TYR A 94 7.94 -7.33 4.13
N LEU A 95 6.96 -6.56 4.62
CA LEU A 95 6.89 -6.21 6.05
C LEU A 95 6.67 -7.44 6.93
N GLY A 96 5.84 -8.39 6.48
CA GLY A 96 5.60 -9.64 7.18
C GLY A 96 6.90 -10.42 7.38
N ALA A 97 7.78 -10.48 6.39
CA ALA A 97 9.09 -11.11 6.50
C ALA A 97 9.99 -10.42 7.54
N TRP A 98 10.00 -9.09 7.59
CA TRP A 98 10.75 -8.34 8.60
C TRP A 98 10.22 -8.56 10.01
N LEU A 99 8.89 -8.58 10.18
CA LEU A 99 8.26 -8.88 11.47
C LEU A 99 8.56 -10.32 11.92
N LEU A 100 8.47 -11.28 11.00
CA LEU A 100 8.83 -12.67 11.28
C LEU A 100 10.30 -12.78 11.71
N LEU A 101 11.22 -12.13 11.01
CA LEU A 101 12.63 -12.10 11.38
C LEU A 101 12.84 -11.49 12.78
N LEU A 102 12.14 -10.40 13.10
CA LEU A 102 12.21 -9.77 14.42
C LEU A 102 11.74 -10.73 15.52
N VAL A 103 10.61 -11.42 15.32
CA VAL A 103 10.11 -12.44 16.26
C VAL A 103 11.13 -13.55 16.45
N LEU A 104 11.68 -14.09 15.36
CA LEU A 104 12.70 -15.14 15.42
C LEU A 104 13.94 -14.69 16.20
N VAL A 105 14.42 -13.46 15.98
CA VAL A 105 15.58 -12.90 16.69
C VAL A 105 15.28 -12.77 18.20
N ILE A 106 14.11 -12.25 18.57
CA ILE A 106 13.71 -12.09 19.97
C ILE A 106 13.61 -13.46 20.65
N GLU A 107 12.90 -14.40 20.03
CA GLU A 107 12.69 -15.74 20.59
C GLU A 107 14.01 -16.51 20.75
N THR A 108 14.92 -16.37 19.77
CA THR A 108 16.28 -16.93 19.82
C THR A 108 17.10 -16.29 20.94
N ALA A 109 17.03 -14.97 21.12
CA ALA A 109 17.72 -14.28 22.21
C ALA A 109 17.22 -14.74 23.59
N ILE A 110 15.90 -14.94 23.74
CA ILE A 110 15.30 -15.51 24.95
C ILE A 110 15.82 -16.93 25.19
N ALA A 111 15.87 -17.78 24.15
CA ALA A 111 16.38 -19.15 24.26
C ALA A 111 17.85 -19.19 24.70
N ILE A 112 18.69 -18.29 24.17
CA ILE A 112 20.09 -18.13 24.59
C ILE A 112 20.15 -17.69 26.06
N GLY A 113 19.36 -16.70 26.47
CA GLY A 113 19.29 -16.24 27.86
C GLY A 113 18.81 -17.31 28.85
N GLN A 114 18.06 -18.30 28.37
CA GLN A 114 17.61 -19.48 29.13
C GLN A 114 18.62 -20.64 29.10
N GLY A 115 19.90 -20.37 28.79
CA GLY A 115 20.95 -21.39 28.77
C GLY A 115 20.95 -22.26 27.50
N GLY A 116 20.43 -21.75 26.38
CA GLY A 116 20.34 -22.50 25.13
C GLY A 116 19.16 -23.47 25.09
N ASN A 117 18.02 -23.09 25.67
CA ASN A 117 16.80 -23.89 25.67
C ASN A 117 16.13 -23.90 24.28
N TRP A 118 16.69 -24.69 23.35
CA TRP A 118 16.18 -24.82 21.97
C TRP A 118 14.85 -25.57 21.88
N ALA A 119 14.57 -26.47 22.83
CA ALA A 119 13.26 -27.14 22.92
C ALA A 119 12.15 -26.12 23.22
N GLY A 120 12.35 -25.28 24.24
CA GLY A 120 11.42 -24.21 24.58
C GLY A 120 11.28 -23.15 23.50
N LEU A 121 12.32 -22.90 22.68
CA LEU A 121 12.19 -22.08 21.46
C LEU A 121 11.19 -22.71 20.47
N GLY A 122 11.34 -24.00 20.18
CA GLY A 122 10.43 -24.73 19.29
C GLY A 122 8.98 -24.67 19.78
N ASP A 123 8.76 -24.88 21.07
CA ASP A 123 7.42 -24.81 21.68
C ASP A 123 6.81 -23.41 21.52
N ARG A 124 7.55 -22.35 21.84
CA ARG A 124 7.07 -20.97 21.70
C ARG A 124 6.76 -20.61 20.24
N LEU A 125 7.63 -20.99 19.30
CA LEU A 125 7.37 -20.76 17.88
C LEU A 125 6.12 -21.50 17.39
N SER A 126 5.91 -22.75 17.84
CA SER A 126 4.70 -23.51 17.51
C SER A 126 3.44 -22.88 18.10
N GLN A 127 3.53 -22.34 19.32
CA GLN A 127 2.44 -21.62 19.98
C GLN A 127 2.07 -20.35 19.22
N HIS A 128 3.06 -19.57 18.77
CA HIS A 128 2.82 -18.40 17.92
C HIS A 128 2.11 -18.79 16.62
N GLN A 129 2.59 -19.84 15.94
CA GLN A 129 1.96 -20.33 14.72
C GLN A 129 0.50 -20.76 14.95
N GLN A 130 0.22 -21.50 16.02
CA GLN A 130 -1.13 -21.95 16.35
C GLN A 130 -2.04 -20.78 16.72
N TRP A 131 -1.55 -19.81 17.50
CA TRP A 131 -2.30 -18.62 17.88
C TRP A 131 -2.66 -17.79 16.64
N ILE A 132 -1.69 -17.52 15.76
CA ILE A 132 -1.92 -16.81 14.49
C ILE A 132 -2.97 -17.55 13.65
N GLY A 133 -2.78 -18.86 13.43
CA GLY A 133 -3.73 -19.65 12.62
C GLY A 133 -5.14 -19.62 13.20
N THR A 134 -5.26 -19.78 14.51
CA THR A 134 -6.55 -19.75 15.21
C THR A 134 -7.23 -18.39 15.08
N GLU A 135 -6.50 -17.28 15.26
CA GLU A 135 -7.07 -15.94 15.19
C GLU A 135 -7.51 -15.57 13.78
N LEU A 136 -6.71 -15.93 12.76
CA LEU A 136 -7.08 -15.76 11.35
C LEU A 136 -8.37 -16.51 11.01
N SER A 137 -8.53 -17.73 11.53
CA SER A 137 -9.76 -18.52 11.31
C SER A 137 -10.95 -18.02 12.10
N ARG A 138 -10.74 -17.42 13.29
CA ARG A 138 -11.82 -16.91 14.14
C ARG A 138 -12.41 -15.60 13.62
N ARG A 139 -11.59 -14.73 13.03
CA ARG A 139 -12.02 -13.37 12.63
C ARG A 139 -11.68 -13.06 11.16
N PRO A 140 -12.17 -13.87 10.19
CA PRO A 140 -11.86 -13.66 8.78
C PRO A 140 -12.34 -12.30 8.26
N ALA A 141 -13.42 -11.76 8.84
CA ALA A 141 -13.94 -10.45 8.49
C ALA A 141 -12.94 -9.31 8.79
N LEU A 142 -12.18 -9.38 9.91
CA LEU A 142 -11.15 -8.38 10.22
C LEU A 142 -9.95 -8.48 9.27
N VAL A 143 -9.60 -9.69 8.85
CA VAL A 143 -8.54 -9.91 7.85
C VAL A 143 -8.95 -9.29 6.52
N LEU A 144 -10.18 -9.55 6.06
CA LEU A 144 -10.72 -8.94 4.85
C LEU A 144 -10.81 -7.42 4.96
N ALA A 145 -11.28 -6.89 6.09
CA ALA A 145 -11.33 -5.45 6.36
C ALA A 145 -9.93 -4.82 6.28
N THR A 146 -8.90 -5.49 6.81
CA THR A 146 -7.51 -5.05 6.73
C THR A 146 -7.03 -5.01 5.28
N LEU A 147 -7.23 -6.09 4.52
CA LEU A 147 -6.81 -6.17 3.12
C LEU A 147 -7.51 -5.10 2.26
N VAL A 148 -8.84 -4.99 2.39
CA VAL A 148 -9.64 -3.98 1.67
C VAL A 148 -9.21 -2.57 2.05
N GLY A 149 -9.01 -2.30 3.34
CA GLY A 149 -8.52 -1.01 3.82
C GLY A 149 -7.15 -0.67 3.20
N LEU A 150 -6.20 -1.61 3.24
CA LEU A 150 -4.88 -1.42 2.65
C LEU A 150 -4.93 -1.13 1.15
N GLU A 151 -5.75 -1.86 0.39
CA GLU A 151 -5.92 -1.61 -1.05
C GLU A 151 -6.55 -0.23 -1.31
N LEU A 152 -7.64 0.10 -0.62
CA LEU A 152 -8.32 1.39 -0.79
C LEU A 152 -7.37 2.56 -0.47
N GLY A 153 -6.54 2.43 0.56
CA GLY A 153 -5.55 3.43 0.93
C GLY A 153 -4.40 3.53 -0.08
N ALA A 154 -3.96 2.42 -0.66
CA ALA A 154 -2.99 2.43 -1.74
C ALA A 154 -3.56 3.06 -3.03
N MET A 155 -4.83 2.77 -3.34
CA MET A 155 -5.53 3.29 -4.52
C MET A 155 -5.87 4.77 -4.43
N SER A 156 -6.02 5.35 -3.22
CA SER A 156 -6.30 6.80 -3.08
C SER A 156 -5.18 7.66 -3.70
N HIS A 157 -3.94 7.17 -3.71
CA HIS A 157 -2.81 7.79 -4.39
C HIS A 157 -2.99 7.79 -5.91
N SER A 158 -3.28 6.63 -6.50
CA SER A 158 -3.47 6.48 -7.95
C SER A 158 -4.76 7.15 -8.45
N PHE A 159 -5.82 7.15 -7.65
CA PHE A 159 -7.09 7.78 -7.99
C PHE A 159 -6.95 9.31 -8.11
N SER A 160 -6.15 9.95 -7.25
CA SER A 160 -5.85 11.38 -7.38
C SER A 160 -5.16 11.72 -8.71
N ASP A 161 -4.25 10.87 -9.19
CA ASP A 161 -3.59 11.05 -10.48
C ASP A 161 -4.55 10.85 -11.66
N TRP A 162 -5.48 9.89 -11.53
CA TRP A 162 -6.54 9.68 -12.51
C TRP A 162 -7.51 10.86 -12.55
N VAL A 163 -8.05 11.33 -11.41
CA VAL A 163 -8.97 12.48 -11.35
C VAL A 163 -8.29 13.75 -11.87
N GLY A 164 -7.04 14.02 -11.46
CA GLY A 164 -6.31 15.20 -11.91
C GLY A 164 -6.01 15.19 -13.42
N SER A 165 -5.72 14.02 -13.99
CA SER A 165 -5.49 13.87 -15.42
C SER A 165 -6.80 13.88 -16.24
N ALA A 166 -7.87 13.27 -15.73
CA ALA A 166 -9.20 13.28 -16.32
C ALA A 166 -9.79 14.70 -16.35
N TRP A 167 -9.71 15.42 -15.24
CA TRP A 167 -10.16 16.83 -15.15
C TRP A 167 -9.39 17.74 -16.11
N LYS A 168 -8.07 17.61 -16.20
CA LYS A 168 -7.26 18.35 -17.19
C LYS A 168 -7.60 17.97 -18.62
N ARG A 169 -7.94 16.71 -18.89
CA ARG A 169 -8.35 16.24 -20.22
C ARG A 169 -9.73 16.81 -20.60
N TRP A 170 -10.62 16.94 -19.62
CA TRP A 170 -11.96 17.51 -19.79
C TRP A 170 -11.96 19.03 -19.97
N ARG A 171 -11.05 19.75 -19.29
CA ARG A 171 -10.87 21.21 -19.42
C ARG A 171 -10.00 21.66 -20.60
N ARG A 172 -9.32 20.76 -21.30
CA ARG A 172 -8.53 21.14 -22.49
C ARG A 172 -9.51 21.37 -23.66
N PRO A 173 -9.56 22.58 -24.25
CA PRO A 173 -10.26 22.75 -25.52
C PRO A 173 -9.62 21.80 -26.53
N ARG A 174 -10.42 21.07 -27.30
CA ARG A 174 -9.95 20.31 -28.47
C ARG A 174 -9.13 21.27 -29.33
N LYS A 175 -7.80 21.10 -29.36
CA LYS A 175 -6.99 21.79 -30.38
C LYS A 175 -7.43 21.20 -31.71
N THR A 176 -8.23 21.97 -32.45
CA THR A 176 -8.56 21.69 -33.85
C THR A 176 -7.25 21.54 -34.61
N THR A 177 -6.97 20.33 -35.06
CA THR A 177 -5.85 20.03 -35.93
C THR A 177 -6.01 20.88 -37.19
N ARG A 178 -5.24 21.96 -37.29
CA ARG A 178 -5.18 22.81 -38.48
C ARG A 178 -4.57 21.92 -39.58
N ARG A 179 -5.41 21.41 -40.49
CA ARG A 179 -4.97 20.67 -41.68
C ARG A 179 -3.97 21.57 -42.44
N ARG A 180 -2.74 21.10 -42.61
CA ARG A 180 -1.77 21.74 -43.52
C ARG A 180 -2.36 21.68 -44.93
N PRO A 181 -2.33 22.77 -45.73
CA PRO A 181 -2.76 22.69 -47.12
C PRO A 181 -1.86 21.70 -47.86
N ALA A 182 -2.46 20.81 -48.64
CA ALA A 182 -1.73 19.92 -49.52
C ALA A 182 -1.03 20.76 -50.59
N ALA A 183 0.30 20.68 -50.66
CA ALA A 183 1.06 21.26 -51.75
C ALA A 183 0.71 20.49 -53.03
N SER A 184 0.02 21.14 -53.96
CA SER A 184 -0.22 20.60 -55.30
C SER A 184 1.12 20.50 -56.03
N ARG A 185 1.61 19.27 -56.22
CA ARG A 185 2.65 18.98 -57.22
C ARG A 185 2.03 19.18 -58.60
N SER A 186 2.41 20.24 -59.30
CA SER A 186 2.14 20.35 -60.73
C SER A 186 3.17 19.52 -61.49
N SER A 187 2.65 18.64 -62.35
CA SER A 187 3.39 17.94 -63.37
C SER A 187 3.50 18.82 -64.61
N ARG A 188 4.72 19.09 -65.07
CA ARG A 188 5.06 19.45 -66.46
C ARG A 188 6.39 18.74 -66.74
N THR A 189 6.36 17.64 -67.50
CA THR A 189 6.65 17.57 -68.94
C THR A 189 8.01 18.14 -69.28
#